data_AF-A0A8X7XEN5-F1
#
_entry.id   AF-A0A8X7XEN5-F1
#
_cell.length_a   1.000
_cell.length_b   1.000
_cell.length_c   1.000
_cell.angle_alpha   90.00
_cell.angle_beta   90.00
_cell.angle_gamma   90.00
#
_symmetry.space_group_name_H-M   'P 1'
#
loop_
_entity.id
_entity.type
_entity.pdbx_description
1 polymer ?
#
loop_
_entity_poly.entity_id
_entity_poly.type
_entity_poly.pdbx_seq_one_letter_code
_entity_poly.pdbx_strand_id
1 'polypeptide(L)'
;MQRSCSPRFSQFRLLSHFPSRRQPSSLTLPQYSAAQLLPTAPSSLCMHKLSVCKYLTAELQSALTKTSRSKEVLELGEVLDSGNRKRKIKYNTSETRLAEAIDNICQGILEYSVHAERPGSLRYAKGTSETMATLKNLVHKGVKVDLGIPYELWDEPSVEVSDMKKQCETMLEIYEEVVEDWYFNHQDQCLEAFLCQKHVLKNSDQECLKEVWKGDPGKKEEQSKPQKNSEGASKELEEESMADNLRTLHLFLLDIPSAMSCVRSVRKELLQATEIKGNPYSVSVIKEGYSFTDHEGNSRADGTITLISGPVVILVDTGGPWDRLHILNALASRGMQPEDLSYVICTHGHSDHVGNLNLFPSATIAVSFDISQGDTYLSHELAEGKPFIIDQHIEILPTPGHTGSDTSVLVRGTELGTVVVAGDLFENYNDEDGWRAVSENSLVQQCSRQRVMEIANVIIPGHGGAFQVYHDNKPPTGV
;
A
#
# COMPACT_ATOMS: atom_id res chain seq x y z
N MET A 1 13.99 49.13 46.08
CA MET A 1 15.25 49.62 45.46
C MET A 1 16.22 48.45 45.47
N GLN A 2 16.50 47.81 44.33
CA GLN A 2 17.43 48.20 43.25
C GLN A 2 18.88 47.71 43.52
N ARG A 3 19.49 47.08 42.50
CA ARG A 3 20.92 46.75 42.32
C ARG A 3 21.46 45.43 42.92
N SER A 4 22.45 44.74 42.34
CA SER A 4 22.80 44.42 40.92
C SER A 4 24.16 43.69 40.85
N CYS A 5 24.32 42.82 39.84
CA CYS A 5 25.59 42.47 39.16
C CYS A 5 26.70 41.64 39.88
N SER A 6 26.99 40.49 39.25
CA SER A 6 28.28 39.78 39.13
C SER A 6 29.38 40.67 38.46
N PRO A 7 30.67 40.27 38.19
CA PRO A 7 31.14 38.92 37.75
C PRO A 7 32.64 38.52 38.00
N ARG A 8 33.08 37.43 37.31
CA ARG A 8 34.41 37.15 36.67
C ARG A 8 35.60 36.43 37.39
N PHE A 9 35.86 35.19 36.92
CA PHE A 9 37.08 34.67 36.25
C PHE A 9 38.51 34.72 36.86
N SER A 10 39.12 33.53 37.05
CA SER A 10 40.44 33.06 36.51
C SER A 10 40.75 31.66 37.09
N GLN A 11 40.93 30.58 36.30
CA GLN A 11 42.03 30.15 35.41
C GLN A 11 43.26 29.45 36.06
N PHE A 12 43.41 28.16 35.70
CA PHE A 12 44.64 27.36 35.51
C PHE A 12 45.74 27.25 36.59
N ARG A 13 46.03 26.00 36.99
CA ARG A 13 47.39 25.42 36.87
C ARG A 13 47.35 23.93 36.53
N LEU A 14 48.49 23.41 36.08
CA LEU A 14 48.62 22.25 35.17
C LEU A 14 49.86 21.43 35.57
N LEU A 15 49.93 20.16 35.13
CA LEU A 15 51.10 19.25 35.15
C LEU A 15 51.50 18.65 36.52
N SER A 16 52.02 17.42 36.64
CA SER A 16 52.12 16.26 35.72
C SER A 16 52.66 15.04 36.48
N HIS A 17 52.43 13.80 36.00
CA HIS A 17 53.49 12.78 35.74
C HIS A 17 52.90 11.45 35.23
N PHE A 18 53.44 10.95 34.11
CA PHE A 18 53.34 9.58 33.55
C PHE A 18 54.73 8.92 33.70
N PRO A 19 54.84 7.59 33.92
CA PRO A 19 54.98 6.59 32.82
C PRO A 19 54.36 5.19 33.14
N SER A 20 54.36 4.13 32.30
CA SER A 20 54.35 3.97 30.82
C SER A 20 54.33 2.46 30.43
N ARG A 21 53.41 2.02 29.54
CA ARG A 21 53.41 0.72 28.78
C ARG A 21 53.14 -0.57 29.60
N ARG A 22 52.55 -1.66 29.06
CA ARG A 22 52.21 -2.11 27.68
C ARG A 22 50.96 -3.05 27.67
N GLN A 23 50.44 -3.36 26.47
CA GLN A 23 49.22 -4.14 26.09
C GLN A 23 49.29 -5.67 26.37
N PRO A 24 48.31 -6.52 25.94
CA PRO A 24 46.84 -6.48 26.11
C PRO A 24 46.27 -7.84 26.62
N SER A 25 45.01 -7.91 27.07
CA SER A 25 44.30 -9.20 27.26
C SER A 25 42.78 -9.07 27.10
N SER A 26 42.22 -9.98 26.30
CA SER A 26 40.80 -10.42 26.23
C SER A 26 39.73 -9.70 27.08
N LEU A 27 38.78 -9.06 26.40
CA LEU A 27 37.44 -8.79 26.95
C LEU A 27 36.68 -10.10 27.10
N THR A 28 36.58 -10.62 28.33
CA THR A 28 35.66 -11.70 28.69
C THR A 28 34.26 -11.13 28.91
N LEU A 29 33.27 -11.60 28.16
CA LEU A 29 31.86 -11.32 28.44
C LEU A 29 31.45 -11.90 29.80
N PRO A 30 30.57 -11.23 30.57
CA PRO A 30 30.10 -11.73 31.85
C PRO A 30 29.22 -12.98 31.64
N GLN A 31 29.48 -14.03 32.42
CA GLN A 31 28.61 -15.19 32.51
C GLN A 31 27.30 -14.78 33.19
N TYR A 32 26.20 -14.73 32.44
CA TYR A 32 24.87 -14.63 33.03
C TYR A 32 24.41 -16.01 33.52
N SER A 33 24.01 -16.05 34.79
CA SER A 33 23.46 -17.24 35.44
C SER A 33 22.09 -17.58 34.86
N ALA A 34 21.83 -18.86 34.61
CA ALA A 34 20.54 -19.35 34.14
C ALA A 34 19.56 -19.53 35.31
N ALA A 35 18.87 -18.45 35.70
CA ALA A 35 17.62 -18.48 36.45
C ALA A 35 16.92 -17.10 36.44
N GLN A 36 15.58 -17.09 36.44
CA GLN A 36 14.69 -15.92 36.57
C GLN A 36 14.67 -14.98 35.33
N LEU A 37 13.54 -14.63 34.71
CA LEU A 37 12.13 -14.99 34.94
C LEU A 37 11.49 -15.39 33.60
N LEU A 38 10.51 -16.31 33.63
CA LEU A 38 9.53 -16.46 32.56
C LEU A 38 8.40 -15.45 32.77
N PRO A 39 8.17 -14.48 31.86
CA PRO A 39 6.89 -13.79 31.78
C PRO A 39 5.89 -14.75 31.13
N THR A 40 4.77 -15.02 31.81
CA THR A 40 3.63 -15.70 31.21
C THR A 40 2.97 -14.76 30.19
N ALA A 41 3.29 -14.93 28.91
CA ALA A 41 2.78 -14.11 27.81
C ALA A 41 1.94 -14.96 26.83
N PRO A 42 0.61 -14.75 26.74
CA PRO A 42 -0.23 -15.37 25.72
C PRO A 42 -0.13 -14.58 24.40
N SER A 43 0.98 -14.71 23.67
CA SER A 43 1.17 -13.96 22.40
C SER A 43 2.11 -14.56 21.34
N SER A 44 2.88 -15.61 21.64
CA SER A 44 3.85 -16.15 20.67
C SER A 44 3.24 -16.98 19.52
N LEU A 45 2.18 -17.74 19.77
CA LEU A 45 1.59 -18.63 18.76
C LEU A 45 0.74 -17.88 17.72
N CYS A 46 0.16 -16.75 18.12
CA CYS A 46 -0.67 -15.89 17.29
C CYS A 46 0.15 -15.26 16.15
N MET A 47 1.30 -14.65 16.51
CA MET A 47 2.22 -13.98 15.60
C MET A 47 2.67 -14.85 14.42
N HIS A 48 2.99 -16.13 14.67
CA HIS A 48 3.48 -17.03 13.61
C HIS A 48 2.38 -17.39 12.62
N LYS A 49 1.18 -17.76 13.11
CA LYS A 49 0.05 -18.12 12.23
C LYS A 49 -0.44 -16.95 11.38
N LEU A 50 -0.53 -15.75 11.96
CA LEU A 50 -0.95 -14.58 11.20
C LEU A 50 0.10 -14.18 10.15
N SER A 51 1.39 -14.20 10.52
CA SER A 51 2.48 -13.93 9.57
C SER A 51 2.41 -14.89 8.37
N VAL A 52 2.32 -16.21 8.64
CA VAL A 52 2.20 -17.24 7.59
C VAL A 52 1.00 -16.96 6.68
N CYS A 53 -0.18 -16.66 7.24
CA CYS A 53 -1.37 -16.37 6.43
C CYS A 53 -1.21 -15.11 5.55
N LYS A 54 -0.62 -14.04 6.11
CA LYS A 54 -0.35 -12.80 5.38
C LYS A 54 0.56 -13.02 4.17
N TYR A 55 1.69 -13.70 4.37
CA TYR A 55 2.62 -13.99 3.27
C TYR A 55 2.06 -15.02 2.28
N LEU A 56 1.31 -16.03 2.74
CA LEU A 56 0.59 -17.00 1.90
C LEU A 56 -0.40 -16.30 0.96
N THR A 57 -1.26 -15.43 1.50
CA THR A 57 -2.30 -14.74 0.73
C THR A 57 -1.71 -13.72 -0.23
N ALA A 58 -0.63 -13.01 0.15
CA ALA A 58 0.10 -12.10 -0.73
C ALA A 58 0.76 -12.83 -1.92
N GLU A 59 1.43 -13.97 -1.70
CA GLU A 59 2.03 -14.75 -2.79
C GLU A 59 0.97 -15.40 -3.69
N LEU A 60 -0.16 -15.91 -3.13
CA LEU A 60 -1.29 -16.42 -3.92
C LEU A 60 -1.85 -15.35 -4.85
N GLN A 61 -2.12 -14.16 -4.31
CA GLN A 61 -2.68 -13.06 -5.08
C GLN A 61 -1.69 -12.53 -6.15
N SER A 62 -0.39 -12.54 -5.85
CA SER A 62 0.69 -12.27 -6.83
C SER A 62 0.71 -13.30 -7.96
N ALA A 63 0.66 -14.61 -7.64
CA ALA A 63 0.63 -15.69 -8.63
C ALA A 63 -0.60 -15.61 -9.54
N LEU A 64 -1.78 -15.41 -8.97
CA LEU A 64 -3.03 -15.23 -9.73
C LEU A 64 -3.00 -13.97 -10.61
N THR A 65 -2.39 -12.88 -10.13
CA THR A 65 -2.26 -11.63 -10.92
C THR A 65 -1.38 -11.84 -12.14
N LYS A 66 -0.25 -12.56 -12.03
CA LYS A 66 0.63 -12.89 -13.16
C LYS A 66 -0.11 -13.69 -14.25
N THR A 67 -0.96 -14.64 -13.87
CA THR A 67 -1.71 -15.50 -14.82
C THR A 67 -3.01 -14.88 -15.33
N SER A 68 -3.48 -13.77 -14.75
CA SER A 68 -4.78 -13.13 -15.06
C SER A 68 -4.99 -12.77 -16.54
N ARG A 69 -3.91 -12.42 -17.25
CA ARG A 69 -3.95 -12.00 -18.68
C ARG A 69 -3.85 -13.17 -19.66
N SER A 70 -3.75 -14.42 -19.19
CA SER A 70 -3.69 -15.59 -20.07
C SER A 70 -5.00 -15.77 -20.85
N LYS A 71 -4.87 -15.91 -22.18
CA LYS A 71 -5.96 -16.22 -23.13
C LYS A 71 -6.08 -17.73 -23.40
N GLU A 72 -5.38 -18.55 -22.63
CA GLU A 72 -5.35 -20.00 -22.81
C GLU A 72 -6.71 -20.66 -22.57
N VAL A 73 -6.97 -21.72 -23.33
CA VAL A 73 -8.24 -22.46 -23.33
C VAL A 73 -7.92 -23.94 -23.24
N LEU A 74 -8.28 -24.55 -22.12
CA LEU A 74 -8.11 -25.97 -21.84
C LEU A 74 -9.17 -26.76 -22.60
N GLU A 75 -8.76 -27.81 -23.31
CA GLU A 75 -9.66 -28.75 -23.99
C GLU A 75 -9.79 -30.03 -23.16
N LEU A 76 -10.95 -30.25 -22.55
CA LEU A 76 -11.21 -31.46 -21.75
C LEU A 76 -11.77 -32.59 -22.63
N GLY A 77 -11.06 -33.73 -22.62
CA GLY A 77 -11.53 -35.04 -23.09
C GLY A 77 -10.54 -35.81 -23.98
N GLU A 78 -10.29 -37.07 -23.64
CA GLU A 78 -9.77 -38.07 -24.59
C GLU A 78 -10.91 -38.58 -25.50
N VAL A 79 -10.61 -38.81 -26.77
CA VAL A 79 -11.56 -39.40 -27.72
C VAL A 79 -11.43 -40.92 -27.68
N LEU A 80 -12.20 -41.54 -26.79
CA LEU A 80 -12.51 -42.96 -26.87
C LEU A 80 -13.92 -43.15 -27.45
N ASP A 81 -13.95 -43.30 -28.77
CA ASP A 81 -15.02 -43.93 -29.57
C ASP A 81 -16.45 -43.35 -29.50
N SER A 82 -16.61 -42.05 -29.21
CA SER A 82 -17.91 -41.35 -29.37
C SER A 82 -17.72 -39.89 -29.79
N GLY A 83 -18.26 -39.55 -30.97
CA GLY A 83 -17.97 -38.31 -31.72
C GLY A 83 -18.56 -36.99 -31.17
N ASN A 84 -18.53 -36.78 -29.86
CA ASN A 84 -18.91 -35.51 -29.24
C ASN A 84 -17.72 -34.54 -29.16
N ARG A 85 -17.99 -33.25 -29.35
CA ARG A 85 -16.95 -32.19 -29.37
C ARG A 85 -16.35 -31.98 -27.97
N LYS A 86 -15.02 -31.87 -27.91
CA LYS A 86 -14.25 -31.48 -26.71
C LYS A 86 -14.84 -30.23 -26.04
N ARG A 87 -14.95 -30.25 -24.71
CA ARG A 87 -15.41 -29.06 -23.94
C ARG A 87 -14.23 -28.10 -23.77
N LYS A 88 -14.45 -26.82 -24.04
CA LYS A 88 -13.44 -25.76 -23.93
C LYS A 88 -13.69 -24.92 -22.68
N ILE A 89 -12.75 -24.88 -21.75
CA ILE A 89 -12.79 -24.06 -20.54
C ILE A 89 -11.69 -23.00 -20.63
N LYS A 90 -11.98 -21.75 -20.28
CA LYS A 90 -10.96 -20.70 -20.23
C LYS A 90 -10.05 -20.94 -19.01
N TYR A 91 -8.75 -20.92 -19.21
CA TYR A 91 -7.76 -21.22 -18.17
C TYR A 91 -7.91 -20.30 -16.94
N ASN A 92 -8.15 -19.01 -17.17
CA ASN A 92 -8.40 -18.00 -16.14
C ASN A 92 -9.58 -18.27 -15.19
N THR A 93 -10.57 -19.07 -15.58
CA THR A 93 -11.70 -19.51 -14.74
C THR A 93 -11.64 -21.01 -14.44
N SER A 94 -10.50 -21.67 -14.68
CA SER A 94 -10.31 -23.08 -14.42
C SER A 94 -9.77 -23.33 -13.02
N GLU A 95 -10.13 -24.49 -12.48
CA GLU A 95 -9.54 -25.15 -11.30
C GLU A 95 -8.03 -25.37 -11.50
N THR A 96 -7.62 -25.75 -12.71
CA THR A 96 -6.21 -25.95 -13.10
C THR A 96 -5.33 -24.73 -12.83
N ARG A 97 -5.82 -23.51 -13.12
CA ARG A 97 -5.10 -22.27 -12.79
C ARG A 97 -4.94 -22.07 -11.28
N LEU A 98 -5.93 -22.48 -10.48
CA LEU A 98 -5.83 -22.39 -9.02
C LEU A 98 -4.81 -23.40 -8.50
N ALA A 99 -4.86 -24.65 -8.96
CA ALA A 99 -3.88 -25.69 -8.62
C ALA A 99 -2.45 -25.27 -8.98
N GLU A 100 -2.20 -24.83 -10.21
CA GLU A 100 -0.87 -24.34 -10.65
C GLU A 100 -0.39 -23.12 -9.86
N ALA A 101 -1.31 -22.26 -9.42
CA ALA A 101 -0.98 -21.15 -8.53
C ALA A 101 -0.58 -21.67 -7.15
N ILE A 102 -1.38 -22.56 -6.55
CA ILE A 102 -1.19 -23.17 -5.21
C ILE A 102 0.11 -23.96 -5.10
N ASP A 103 0.46 -24.77 -6.10
CA ASP A 103 1.66 -25.63 -6.11
C ASP A 103 2.97 -24.88 -5.84
N ASN A 104 3.05 -23.58 -6.16
CA ASN A 104 4.30 -22.82 -6.16
C ASN A 104 4.40 -21.76 -5.04
N ILE A 105 3.35 -21.56 -4.24
CA ILE A 105 3.23 -20.41 -3.32
C ILE A 105 4.23 -20.50 -2.17
N CYS A 106 4.23 -21.63 -1.46
CA CYS A 106 5.12 -21.83 -0.33
C CYS A 106 6.59 -21.98 -0.76
N GLN A 107 6.87 -22.22 -2.04
CA GLN A 107 8.23 -22.14 -2.58
C GLN A 107 8.70 -20.68 -2.68
N GLY A 108 7.81 -19.74 -3.04
CA GLY A 108 8.09 -18.30 -3.05
C GLY A 108 8.43 -17.71 -1.67
N ILE A 109 8.04 -18.38 -0.58
CA ILE A 109 8.43 -18.00 0.79
C ILE A 109 9.96 -18.10 1.01
N LEU A 110 10.67 -18.97 0.28
CA LEU A 110 12.13 -19.07 0.41
C LEU A 110 12.89 -17.84 -0.15
N GLU A 111 12.23 -16.98 -0.93
CA GLU A 111 12.80 -15.72 -1.42
C GLU A 111 12.89 -14.64 -0.32
N TYR A 112 12.28 -14.87 0.85
CA TYR A 112 12.27 -13.93 1.97
C TYR A 112 13.49 -14.13 2.88
N SER A 113 14.13 -13.03 3.26
CA SER A 113 15.15 -12.97 4.31
C SER A 113 14.58 -12.45 5.63
N VAL A 114 15.26 -12.77 6.73
CA VAL A 114 14.98 -12.17 8.04
C VAL A 114 15.81 -10.89 8.21
N HIS A 115 15.09 -9.78 8.37
CA HIS A 115 15.60 -8.45 8.68
C HIS A 115 15.50 -8.23 10.19
N ALA A 116 16.57 -8.55 10.92
CA ALA A 116 16.63 -8.40 12.38
C ALA A 116 16.47 -6.93 12.84
N GLU A 117 16.66 -5.97 11.92
CA GLU A 117 16.42 -4.54 12.08
C GLU A 117 14.93 -4.14 12.12
N ARG A 118 13.99 -5.05 11.77
CA ARG A 118 12.54 -4.75 11.73
C ARG A 118 11.77 -5.48 12.83
N PRO A 119 10.76 -4.85 13.46
CA PRO A 119 9.96 -5.47 14.51
C PRO A 119 8.93 -6.46 13.92
N GLY A 120 8.62 -7.50 14.71
CA GLY A 120 7.44 -8.33 14.51
C GLY A 120 7.43 -9.15 13.22
N SER A 121 6.24 -9.26 12.62
CA SER A 121 5.97 -9.92 11.34
C SER A 121 6.68 -9.26 10.15
N LEU A 122 6.93 -7.95 10.21
CA LEU A 122 7.52 -7.15 9.12
C LEU A 122 9.03 -7.41 8.91
N ARG A 123 9.61 -8.31 9.69
CA ARG A 123 10.99 -8.81 9.52
C ARG A 123 11.21 -9.70 8.30
N TYR A 124 10.16 -10.21 7.66
CA TYR A 124 10.31 -10.97 6.41
C TYR A 124 10.14 -10.04 5.21
N ALA A 125 11.19 -9.90 4.39
CA ALA A 125 11.12 -9.21 3.10
C ALA A 125 12.02 -9.90 2.07
N LYS A 126 11.68 -9.77 0.78
CA LYS A 126 12.46 -10.36 -0.31
C LYS A 126 13.77 -9.60 -0.54
N GLY A 127 14.84 -10.34 -0.85
CA GLY A 127 16.20 -9.79 -1.03
C GLY A 127 17.10 -10.00 0.19
N THR A 128 18.30 -9.40 0.19
CA THR A 128 19.29 -9.56 1.27
C THR A 128 19.09 -8.54 2.39
N SER A 129 19.13 -8.99 3.66
CA SER A 129 19.07 -8.06 4.80
C SER A 129 20.25 -7.09 4.85
N GLU A 130 20.05 -5.91 5.45
CA GLU A 130 21.09 -4.87 5.54
C GLU A 130 22.31 -5.37 6.32
N THR A 131 22.03 -6.18 7.35
CA THR A 131 23.04 -6.90 8.14
C THR A 131 23.85 -7.83 7.25
N MET A 132 23.21 -8.69 6.43
CA MET A 132 23.92 -9.63 5.55
C MET A 132 24.69 -8.90 4.43
N ALA A 133 24.10 -7.87 3.82
CA ALA A 133 24.76 -7.03 2.83
C ALA A 133 26.01 -6.35 3.41
N THR A 134 25.95 -5.88 4.65
CA THR A 134 27.10 -5.29 5.36
C THR A 134 28.19 -6.34 5.64
N LEU A 135 27.81 -7.55 6.09
CA LEU A 135 28.75 -8.64 6.36
C LEU A 135 29.46 -9.12 5.08
N LYS A 136 28.73 -9.33 3.97
CA LYS A 136 29.31 -9.65 2.66
C LYS A 136 30.28 -8.55 2.19
N ASN A 137 29.92 -7.27 2.36
CA ASN A 137 30.80 -6.14 2.05
C ASN A 137 32.10 -6.11 2.89
N LEU A 138 32.06 -6.55 4.15
CA LEU A 138 33.25 -6.65 5.01
C LEU A 138 34.16 -7.81 4.57
N VAL A 139 33.58 -8.97 4.24
CA VAL A 139 34.32 -10.11 3.68
C VAL A 139 34.98 -9.75 2.34
N HIS A 140 34.25 -9.09 1.43
CA HIS A 140 34.81 -8.60 0.16
C HIS A 140 35.95 -7.58 0.35
N LYS A 141 35.97 -6.83 1.47
CA LYS A 141 37.07 -5.93 1.85
C LYS A 141 38.23 -6.62 2.57
N GLY A 142 38.22 -7.96 2.64
CA GLY A 142 39.27 -8.77 3.25
C GLY A 142 39.21 -8.84 4.79
N VAL A 143 38.10 -8.43 5.41
CA VAL A 143 37.89 -8.59 6.85
C VAL A 143 37.47 -10.03 7.12
N LYS A 144 38.20 -10.74 7.99
CA LYS A 144 37.83 -12.10 8.42
C LYS A 144 36.62 -12.02 9.36
N VAL A 145 35.43 -12.17 8.79
CA VAL A 145 34.17 -12.38 9.52
C VAL A 145 34.01 -13.88 9.74
N ASP A 146 33.78 -14.31 10.98
CA ASP A 146 33.47 -15.69 11.34
C ASP A 146 32.07 -15.74 11.95
N LEU A 147 31.10 -16.26 11.19
CA LEU A 147 29.71 -16.44 11.62
C LEU A 147 29.44 -17.87 12.13
N GLY A 148 30.44 -18.75 12.15
CA GLY A 148 30.23 -20.18 12.41
C GLY A 148 29.47 -20.94 11.30
N ILE A 149 29.17 -20.28 10.18
CA ILE A 149 28.47 -20.84 9.02
C ILE A 149 29.38 -20.69 7.78
N PRO A 150 29.65 -21.77 7.02
CA PRO A 150 30.39 -21.73 5.75
C PRO A 150 29.83 -20.69 4.77
N TYR A 151 30.69 -20.04 4.00
CA TYR A 151 30.31 -18.93 3.11
C TYR A 151 29.32 -19.37 2.02
N GLU A 152 29.42 -20.64 1.61
CA GLU A 152 28.55 -21.32 0.64
C GLU A 152 27.09 -21.42 1.11
N LEU A 153 26.82 -21.28 2.42
CA LEU A 153 25.49 -21.36 3.03
C LEU A 153 24.96 -19.97 3.45
N TRP A 154 25.59 -18.87 3.05
CA TRP A 154 25.13 -17.51 3.37
C TRP A 154 23.96 -17.02 2.50
N ASP A 155 23.66 -17.76 1.42
CA ASP A 155 22.53 -17.52 0.51
C ASP A 155 21.39 -18.53 0.71
N GLU A 156 21.53 -19.48 1.65
CA GLU A 156 20.48 -20.42 2.01
C GLU A 156 19.42 -19.74 2.91
N PRO A 157 18.13 -20.09 2.76
CA PRO A 157 17.06 -19.54 3.57
C PRO A 157 17.25 -19.91 5.04
N SER A 158 16.98 -18.94 5.93
CA SER A 158 17.11 -19.17 7.37
C SER A 158 16.22 -20.32 7.88
N VAL A 159 16.57 -20.91 9.01
CA VAL A 159 15.75 -21.95 9.68
C VAL A 159 14.32 -21.46 9.92
N GLU A 160 14.16 -20.17 10.21
CA GLU A 160 12.88 -19.52 10.47
C GLU A 160 12.02 -19.38 9.20
N VAL A 161 12.63 -19.01 8.07
CA VAL A 161 11.96 -18.95 6.75
C VAL A 161 11.62 -20.36 6.25
N SER A 162 12.51 -21.33 6.50
CA SER A 162 12.29 -22.74 6.21
C SER A 162 11.14 -23.35 7.04
N ASP A 163 10.94 -22.87 8.27
CA ASP A 163 9.79 -23.24 9.11
C ASP A 163 8.52 -22.52 8.65
N MET A 164 8.60 -21.24 8.26
CA MET A 164 7.49 -20.49 7.66
C MET A 164 6.97 -21.14 6.38
N LYS A 165 7.85 -21.72 5.53
CA LYS A 165 7.45 -22.55 4.38
C LYS A 165 6.62 -23.77 4.80
N LYS A 166 7.07 -24.53 5.80
CA LYS A 166 6.32 -25.70 6.29
C LYS A 166 4.96 -25.31 6.87
N GLN A 167 4.91 -24.21 7.62
CA GLN A 167 3.65 -23.69 8.15
C GLN A 167 2.71 -23.21 7.04
N CYS A 168 3.25 -22.67 5.93
CA CYS A 168 2.48 -22.33 4.73
C CYS A 168 1.89 -23.58 4.07
N GLU A 169 2.68 -24.64 3.89
CA GLU A 169 2.22 -25.93 3.33
C GLU A 169 1.08 -26.51 4.18
N THR A 170 1.27 -26.63 5.49
CA THR A 170 0.23 -27.08 6.43
C THR A 170 -0.99 -26.14 6.45
N MET A 171 -0.83 -24.84 6.20
CA MET A 171 -1.95 -23.90 6.14
C MET A 171 -2.76 -24.07 4.86
N LEU A 172 -2.12 -24.28 3.71
CA LEU A 172 -2.82 -24.62 2.47
C LEU A 172 -3.60 -25.92 2.62
N GLU A 173 -2.97 -26.99 3.13
CA GLU A 173 -3.63 -28.29 3.37
C GLU A 173 -4.88 -28.18 4.27
N ILE A 174 -4.91 -27.25 5.23
CA ILE A 174 -6.06 -27.06 6.15
C ILE A 174 -7.16 -26.17 5.55
N TYR A 175 -6.80 -25.24 4.68
CA TYR A 175 -7.70 -24.18 4.19
C TYR A 175 -7.94 -24.20 2.68
N GLU A 176 -7.54 -25.27 1.98
CA GLU A 176 -7.74 -25.50 0.54
C GLU A 176 -9.20 -25.22 0.12
N GLU A 177 -10.18 -25.87 0.75
CA GLU A 177 -11.62 -25.65 0.50
C GLU A 177 -12.06 -24.17 0.65
N VAL A 178 -11.43 -23.42 1.56
CA VAL A 178 -11.74 -22.00 1.81
C VAL A 178 -11.11 -21.10 0.74
N VAL A 179 -9.93 -21.48 0.25
CA VAL A 179 -9.24 -20.81 -0.85
C VAL A 179 -9.96 -21.08 -2.18
N GLU A 180 -10.47 -22.30 -2.40
CA GLU A 180 -11.33 -22.65 -3.53
C GLU A 180 -12.65 -21.89 -3.50
N ASP A 181 -13.38 -21.90 -2.37
CA ASP A 181 -14.62 -21.13 -2.21
C ASP A 181 -14.39 -19.65 -2.47
N TRP A 182 -13.29 -19.09 -1.96
CA TRP A 182 -12.90 -17.72 -2.29
C TRP A 182 -12.67 -17.51 -3.80
N TYR A 183 -11.90 -18.41 -4.43
CA TYR A 183 -11.55 -18.30 -5.84
C TYR A 183 -12.75 -18.48 -6.79
N PHE A 184 -13.76 -19.28 -6.44
CA PHE A 184 -14.93 -19.49 -7.29
C PHE A 184 -16.10 -18.55 -6.96
N ASN A 185 -16.32 -18.20 -5.69
CA ASN A 185 -17.52 -17.51 -5.22
C ASN A 185 -17.27 -16.10 -4.65
N HIS A 186 -16.05 -15.77 -4.23
CA HIS A 186 -15.76 -14.54 -3.46
C HIS A 186 -14.53 -13.73 -3.92
N GLN A 187 -14.16 -13.78 -5.22
CA GLN A 187 -13.08 -12.96 -5.79
C GLN A 187 -13.28 -11.43 -5.68
N ASP A 188 -14.50 -10.99 -5.34
CA ASP A 188 -14.83 -9.60 -5.00
C ASP A 188 -14.25 -9.16 -3.64
N GLN A 189 -13.94 -10.10 -2.74
CA GLN A 189 -13.39 -9.84 -1.42
C GLN A 189 -11.87 -10.01 -1.41
N CYS A 190 -11.16 -9.19 -0.60
CA CYS A 190 -9.72 -9.35 -0.42
C CYS A 190 -9.40 -10.68 0.27
N LEU A 191 -8.51 -11.48 -0.32
CA LEU A 191 -8.14 -12.81 0.19
C LEU A 191 -7.53 -12.75 1.60
N GLU A 192 -6.72 -11.74 1.93
CA GLU A 192 -6.15 -11.58 3.28
C GLU A 192 -7.25 -11.39 4.34
N ALA A 193 -8.23 -10.53 4.07
CA ALA A 193 -9.38 -10.34 4.95
C ALA A 193 -10.29 -11.58 4.99
N PHE A 194 -10.53 -12.23 3.84
CA PHE A 194 -11.37 -13.41 3.75
C PHE A 194 -10.74 -14.60 4.49
N LEU A 195 -9.51 -14.99 4.16
CA LEU A 195 -8.87 -16.15 4.78
C LEU A 195 -8.37 -15.85 6.19
N CYS A 196 -7.53 -14.82 6.35
CA CYS A 196 -6.80 -14.61 7.59
C CYS A 196 -7.70 -14.10 8.73
N GLN A 197 -8.55 -13.11 8.47
CA GLN A 197 -9.37 -12.48 9.53
C GLN A 197 -10.60 -13.32 9.93
N LYS A 198 -11.19 -14.06 9.00
CA LYS A 198 -12.48 -14.77 9.20
C LYS A 198 -12.34 -16.28 9.41
N HIS A 199 -11.29 -16.92 8.88
CA HIS A 199 -11.10 -18.39 8.96
C HIS A 199 -9.83 -18.83 9.71
N VAL A 200 -8.75 -18.04 9.71
CA VAL A 200 -7.50 -18.37 10.45
C VAL A 200 -7.48 -17.80 11.87
N LEU A 201 -7.81 -16.52 12.05
CA LEU A 201 -7.90 -15.89 13.36
C LEU A 201 -9.20 -16.28 14.08
N LYS A 202 -9.10 -16.68 15.35
CA LYS A 202 -10.24 -16.77 16.26
C LYS A 202 -10.43 -15.43 16.99
N ASN A 203 -11.65 -15.14 17.45
CA ASN A 203 -12.05 -13.82 17.99
C ASN A 203 -11.19 -13.25 19.14
N SER A 204 -10.29 -14.03 19.75
CA SER A 204 -9.35 -13.61 20.81
C SER A 204 -8.05 -12.98 20.29
N ASP A 205 -7.77 -13.07 19.00
CA ASP A 205 -6.39 -12.97 18.46
C ASP A 205 -6.19 -11.78 17.49
N GLN A 206 -7.19 -10.92 17.30
CA GLN A 206 -7.15 -9.82 16.32
C GLN A 206 -6.17 -8.69 16.65
N GLU A 207 -5.69 -8.60 17.89
CA GLU A 207 -4.70 -7.60 18.33
C GLU A 207 -3.35 -7.75 17.60
N CYS A 208 -3.09 -8.93 17.04
CA CYS A 208 -1.89 -9.28 16.26
C CYS A 208 -1.83 -8.62 14.87
N LEU A 209 -2.92 -8.05 14.36
CA LEU A 209 -2.99 -7.40 13.03
C LEU A 209 -2.29 -6.02 13.00
N LYS A 210 -1.92 -5.47 14.16
CA LYS A 210 -1.48 -4.07 14.32
C LYS A 210 0.04 -3.91 14.39
N GLU A 211 0.73 -4.19 13.30
CA GLU A 211 2.15 -3.88 13.16
C GLU A 211 2.40 -3.02 11.91
N VAL A 212 2.96 -1.82 12.11
CA VAL A 212 3.33 -0.86 11.05
C VAL A 212 4.79 -0.47 11.24
N TRP A 213 5.63 -0.70 10.23
CA TRP A 213 7.05 -0.34 10.24
C TRP A 213 7.22 1.04 9.61
N LYS A 214 7.59 2.03 10.44
CA LYS A 214 8.11 3.31 9.94
C LYS A 214 9.60 3.08 9.63
N GLY A 215 9.95 3.01 8.35
CA GLY A 215 11.30 2.70 7.88
C GLY A 215 12.33 3.78 8.24
N ASP A 216 13.61 3.40 8.26
CA ASP A 216 14.74 4.29 8.58
C ASP A 216 15.52 4.68 7.29
N PRO A 217 16.14 5.88 7.20
CA PRO A 217 16.43 6.49 5.91
C PRO A 217 17.80 6.14 5.33
N GLY A 218 17.78 5.41 4.21
CA GLY A 218 18.63 5.75 3.06
C GLY A 218 19.69 4.73 2.61
N LYS A 219 19.59 4.37 1.33
CA LYS A 219 20.69 4.47 0.35
C LYS A 219 20.10 4.60 -1.05
N LYS A 220 20.62 5.56 -1.83
CA LYS A 220 20.39 5.62 -3.28
C LYS A 220 21.28 4.56 -3.93
N GLU A 221 20.71 3.66 -4.72
CA GLU A 221 21.51 2.82 -5.62
C GLU A 221 21.65 3.49 -6.99
N GLU A 222 22.89 3.57 -7.48
CA GLU A 222 23.23 4.15 -8.78
C GLU A 222 22.95 3.12 -9.88
N GLN A 223 22.10 3.47 -10.85
CA GLN A 223 21.85 2.59 -12.00
C GLN A 223 23.07 2.52 -12.93
N SER A 224 23.70 1.35 -12.99
CA SER A 224 24.74 1.04 -13.97
C SER A 224 24.16 0.92 -15.39
N LYS A 225 24.70 1.71 -16.33
CA LYS A 225 24.32 1.68 -17.76
C LYS A 225 24.68 0.35 -18.44
N PRO A 226 23.79 -0.24 -19.27
CA PRO A 226 24.19 -1.25 -20.24
C PRO A 226 25.04 -0.64 -21.37
N GLN A 227 26.13 -1.29 -21.75
CA GLN A 227 26.92 -0.91 -22.92
C GLN A 227 26.20 -1.30 -24.22
N LYS A 228 26.28 -0.41 -25.22
CA LYS A 228 26.02 -0.76 -26.61
C LYS A 228 27.12 -1.69 -27.12
N ASN A 229 26.75 -2.73 -27.85
CA ASN A 229 27.55 -3.25 -28.96
C ASN A 229 26.66 -3.35 -30.20
N SER A 230 27.28 -3.19 -31.37
CA SER A 230 26.66 -2.91 -32.65
C SER A 230 26.87 -4.03 -33.67
N GLU A 231 25.85 -4.30 -34.49
CA GLU A 231 25.82 -4.86 -35.85
C GLU A 231 24.35 -5.31 -36.08
N GLY A 232 23.59 -4.98 -37.14
CA GLY A 232 23.88 -4.46 -38.47
C GLY A 232 23.94 -5.60 -39.50
N ALA A 233 23.14 -5.69 -40.58
CA ALA A 233 21.95 -4.95 -41.01
C ALA A 233 21.23 -5.69 -42.18
N SER A 234 19.88 -5.69 -42.22
CA SER A 234 19.05 -5.92 -43.44
C SER A 234 17.56 -5.79 -43.08
N LYS A 235 16.92 -4.63 -43.32
CA LYS A 235 16.21 -4.19 -44.55
C LYS A 235 14.85 -4.87 -44.81
N GLU A 236 13.79 -4.06 -44.61
CA GLU A 236 12.62 -3.79 -45.48
C GLU A 236 11.75 -4.96 -46.01
N LEU A 237 10.44 -4.69 -46.21
CA LEU A 237 9.30 -5.61 -46.50
C LEU A 237 8.67 -6.18 -45.20
N GLU A 238 7.38 -6.05 -44.86
CA GLU A 238 6.18 -5.53 -45.56
C GLU A 238 5.25 -4.75 -44.60
N GLU A 239 4.85 -3.51 -44.95
CA GLU A 239 3.70 -2.80 -44.33
C GLU A 239 2.45 -2.95 -45.21
N GLU A 240 1.77 -4.10 -45.21
CA GLU A 240 0.47 -4.21 -45.92
C GLU A 240 -0.44 -5.39 -45.45
N SER A 241 -0.96 -5.36 -44.21
CA SER A 241 -2.11 -6.24 -43.84
C SER A 241 -3.04 -5.77 -42.71
N MET A 242 -3.02 -4.49 -42.32
CA MET A 242 -3.78 -3.98 -41.15
C MET A 242 -5.20 -3.42 -41.49
N ALA A 243 -5.75 -3.66 -42.68
CA ALA A 243 -6.93 -2.91 -43.16
C ALA A 243 -8.23 -3.71 -43.42
N ASP A 244 -8.19 -5.05 -43.59
CA ASP A 244 -9.30 -5.75 -44.29
C ASP A 244 -10.09 -6.80 -43.47
N ASN A 245 -9.84 -6.94 -42.16
CA ASN A 245 -10.59 -7.84 -41.27
C ASN A 245 -11.57 -7.14 -40.30
N LEU A 246 -11.85 -5.85 -40.51
CA LEU A 246 -12.75 -5.07 -39.63
C LEU A 246 -14.23 -5.04 -40.07
N ARG A 247 -14.64 -5.84 -41.06
CA ARG A 247 -16.01 -5.79 -41.64
C ARG A 247 -16.82 -7.09 -41.64
N THR A 248 -16.27 -8.21 -41.16
CA THR A 248 -16.94 -9.53 -41.22
C THR A 248 -17.18 -10.15 -39.83
N LEU A 249 -17.47 -9.31 -38.82
CA LEU A 249 -17.84 -9.77 -37.46
C LEU A 249 -19.00 -8.99 -36.83
N HIS A 250 -19.91 -8.43 -37.65
CA HIS A 250 -21.10 -7.68 -37.17
C HIS A 250 -22.41 -8.48 -37.22
N LEU A 251 -22.36 -9.80 -37.43
CA LEU A 251 -23.49 -10.70 -37.22
C LEU A 251 -23.00 -11.98 -36.53
N PHE A 252 -23.31 -12.08 -35.23
CA PHE A 252 -23.45 -13.27 -34.35
C PHE A 252 -23.12 -12.89 -32.90
N LEU A 253 -23.81 -11.86 -32.39
CA LEU A 253 -23.84 -11.47 -30.97
C LEU A 253 -25.27 -11.62 -30.43
N LEU A 254 -25.68 -12.85 -30.19
CA LEU A 254 -26.74 -13.20 -29.25
C LEU A 254 -26.34 -14.48 -28.50
N ASP A 255 -26.56 -14.45 -27.18
CA ASP A 255 -26.56 -15.57 -26.24
C ASP A 255 -25.24 -16.36 -26.01
N ILE A 256 -24.44 -15.91 -25.03
CA ILE A 256 -23.95 -16.68 -23.87
C ILE A 256 -23.21 -15.71 -22.90
N PRO A 257 -23.43 -15.75 -21.56
CA PRO A 257 -22.82 -14.79 -20.64
C PRO A 257 -21.34 -15.07 -20.37
N SER A 258 -20.47 -14.06 -20.50
CA SER A 258 -19.05 -14.17 -20.17
C SER A 258 -18.78 -13.82 -18.71
N ALA A 259 -18.96 -14.78 -17.80
CA ALA A 259 -18.42 -14.72 -16.44
C ALA A 259 -16.88 -14.80 -16.49
N MET A 260 -16.23 -13.66 -16.68
CA MET A 260 -14.77 -13.57 -16.85
C MET A 260 -14.24 -12.13 -16.68
N SER A 261 -14.90 -11.32 -15.86
CA SER A 261 -14.42 -10.00 -15.45
C SER A 261 -15.08 -9.58 -14.14
N CYS A 262 -14.29 -9.44 -13.08
CA CYS A 262 -14.65 -8.63 -11.91
C CYS A 262 -13.65 -7.49 -11.68
N VAL A 263 -13.07 -6.97 -12.77
CA VAL A 263 -13.18 -5.54 -12.97
C VAL A 263 -14.51 -5.33 -13.69
N ARG A 264 -15.53 -4.79 -12.99
CA ARG A 264 -16.65 -4.19 -13.72
C ARG A 264 -16.05 -3.09 -14.58
N SER A 265 -16.43 -3.00 -15.86
CA SER A 265 -15.93 -1.95 -16.74
C SER A 265 -16.49 -0.60 -16.30
N VAL A 266 -15.88 0.00 -15.28
CA VAL A 266 -16.22 1.32 -14.80
C VAL A 266 -15.87 2.30 -15.90
N ARG A 267 -16.89 2.85 -16.58
CA ARG A 267 -16.68 4.04 -17.40
C ARG A 267 -16.29 5.16 -16.44
N LYS A 268 -15.11 5.72 -16.64
CA LYS A 268 -14.67 6.96 -16.00
C LYS A 268 -14.93 8.14 -16.93
N GLU A 269 -15.16 9.34 -16.38
CA GLU A 269 -15.26 10.58 -17.17
C GLU A 269 -14.72 11.77 -16.36
N LEU A 270 -13.82 12.57 -16.93
CA LEU A 270 -13.22 13.72 -16.24
C LEU A 270 -14.29 14.79 -15.94
N LEU A 271 -14.36 15.23 -14.69
CA LEU A 271 -15.31 16.22 -14.22
C LEU A 271 -14.67 17.62 -14.26
N GLN A 272 -15.20 18.51 -15.11
CA GLN A 272 -14.72 19.90 -15.22
C GLN A 272 -15.25 20.83 -14.11
N ALA A 273 -16.10 20.33 -13.20
CA ALA A 273 -16.71 21.11 -12.13
C ALA A 273 -15.83 21.10 -10.88
N THR A 274 -15.39 22.29 -10.45
CA THR A 274 -14.62 22.51 -9.21
C THR A 274 -15.50 22.63 -7.96
N GLU A 275 -16.82 22.57 -8.11
CA GLU A 275 -17.81 22.54 -7.03
C GLU A 275 -18.91 21.53 -7.36
N ILE A 276 -19.15 20.62 -6.43
CA ILE A 276 -20.20 19.61 -6.44
C ILE A 276 -21.14 19.95 -5.29
N LYS A 277 -22.34 20.45 -5.62
CA LYS A 277 -23.32 20.85 -4.61
C LYS A 277 -23.98 19.64 -3.97
N GLY A 278 -24.55 19.83 -2.79
CA GLY A 278 -25.35 18.82 -2.11
C GLY A 278 -26.13 19.38 -0.93
N ASN A 279 -26.84 18.49 -0.25
CA ASN A 279 -27.60 18.80 0.95
C ASN A 279 -27.47 17.62 1.93
N PRO A 280 -26.81 17.78 3.09
CA PRO A 280 -26.38 19.04 3.70
C PRO A 280 -24.95 19.51 3.34
N TYR A 281 -24.20 18.75 2.53
CA TYR A 281 -22.79 19.04 2.20
C TYR A 281 -22.55 19.32 0.72
N SER A 282 -21.76 20.36 0.44
CA SER A 282 -21.16 20.64 -0.87
C SER A 282 -19.64 20.40 -0.82
N VAL A 283 -19.06 19.90 -1.90
CA VAL A 283 -17.62 19.59 -2.03
C VAL A 283 -17.01 20.50 -3.08
N SER A 284 -15.95 21.24 -2.75
CA SER A 284 -15.25 22.14 -3.67
C SER A 284 -13.76 21.82 -3.72
N VAL A 285 -13.25 21.51 -4.90
CA VAL A 285 -11.81 21.40 -5.14
C VAL A 285 -11.26 22.82 -5.20
N ILE A 286 -10.50 23.23 -4.17
CA ILE A 286 -9.92 24.58 -4.10
C ILE A 286 -8.56 24.66 -4.82
N LYS A 287 -7.90 23.51 -5.01
CA LYS A 287 -6.70 23.32 -5.84
C LYS A 287 -6.72 21.91 -6.40
N GLU A 288 -6.60 21.76 -7.72
CA GLU A 288 -6.30 20.46 -8.33
C GLU A 288 -4.82 20.15 -8.13
N GLY A 289 -4.51 18.91 -7.76
CA GLY A 289 -3.15 18.40 -7.70
C GLY A 289 -2.58 18.12 -9.08
N TYR A 290 -1.28 17.85 -9.13
CA TYR A 290 -0.57 17.47 -10.35
C TYR A 290 0.63 16.60 -10.02
N SER A 291 1.06 15.78 -10.99
CA SER A 291 2.26 14.97 -10.91
C SER A 291 2.82 14.78 -12.32
N PHE A 292 4.06 15.22 -12.57
CA PHE A 292 4.74 15.07 -13.86
C PHE A 292 6.26 15.12 -13.72
N THR A 293 6.98 14.53 -14.68
CA THR A 293 8.43 14.71 -14.81
C THR A 293 8.73 15.96 -15.63
N ASP A 294 9.59 16.85 -15.12
CA ASP A 294 10.02 18.06 -15.82
C ASP A 294 11.11 17.79 -16.89
N HIS A 295 11.50 18.83 -17.61
CA HIS A 295 12.51 18.74 -18.68
C HIS A 295 13.92 18.35 -18.21
N GLU A 296 14.20 18.44 -16.91
CA GLU A 296 15.48 18.05 -16.30
C GLU A 296 15.44 16.61 -15.75
N GLY A 297 14.26 15.98 -15.75
CA GLY A 297 14.05 14.63 -15.21
C GLY A 297 13.62 14.61 -13.73
N ASN A 298 13.30 15.76 -13.13
CA ASN A 298 12.82 15.80 -11.75
C ASN A 298 11.31 15.55 -11.70
N SER A 299 10.83 14.88 -10.65
CA SER A 299 9.40 14.81 -10.34
C SER A 299 8.89 16.14 -9.79
N ARG A 300 7.80 16.63 -10.36
CA ARG A 300 7.03 17.80 -9.91
C ARG A 300 5.64 17.31 -9.52
N ALA A 301 5.42 17.18 -8.21
CA ALA A 301 4.16 16.75 -7.63
C ALA A 301 3.62 17.78 -6.64
N ASP A 302 2.30 17.80 -6.47
CA ASP A 302 1.60 18.60 -5.49
C ASP A 302 0.16 18.10 -5.29
N GLY A 303 -0.35 18.10 -4.05
CA GLY A 303 -1.63 17.50 -3.70
C GLY A 303 -2.86 18.33 -4.07
N THR A 304 -3.95 17.65 -4.43
CA THR A 304 -5.30 18.21 -4.54
C THR A 304 -5.78 18.65 -3.16
N ILE A 305 -6.36 19.85 -3.06
CA ILE A 305 -6.92 20.38 -1.80
C ILE A 305 -8.42 20.53 -1.97
N THR A 306 -9.20 19.91 -1.08
CA THR A 306 -10.67 19.86 -1.17
C THR A 306 -11.31 20.42 0.08
N LEU A 307 -12.27 21.33 -0.08
CA LEU A 307 -13.09 21.89 0.99
C LEU A 307 -14.50 21.28 0.95
N ILE A 308 -14.93 20.66 2.03
CA ILE A 308 -16.30 20.20 2.23
C ILE A 308 -17.00 21.19 3.16
N SER A 309 -18.12 21.75 2.68
CA SER A 309 -18.87 22.82 3.35
C SER A 309 -20.29 22.35 3.67
N GLY A 310 -20.71 22.51 4.92
CA GLY A 310 -22.03 22.10 5.42
C GLY A 310 -22.16 22.38 6.93
N PRO A 311 -22.93 21.58 7.68
CA PRO A 311 -23.02 21.68 9.15
C PRO A 311 -21.66 21.58 9.87
N VAL A 312 -20.73 20.84 9.29
CA VAL A 312 -19.32 20.74 9.70
C VAL A 312 -18.46 21.22 8.53
N VAL A 313 -17.45 22.07 8.77
CA VAL A 313 -16.54 22.52 7.70
C VAL A 313 -15.24 21.74 7.78
N ILE A 314 -14.85 21.12 6.67
CA ILE A 314 -13.76 20.15 6.60
C ILE A 314 -12.83 20.51 5.44
N LEU A 315 -11.53 20.59 5.71
CA LEU A 315 -10.50 20.64 4.68
C LEU A 315 -9.86 19.27 4.55
N VAL A 316 -9.76 18.75 3.33
CA VAL A 316 -9.11 17.48 3.00
C VAL A 316 -7.86 17.76 2.19
N ASP A 317 -6.74 17.26 2.71
CA ASP A 317 -5.36 17.64 2.40
C ASP A 317 -5.06 19.13 2.53
N THR A 318 -3.77 19.49 2.54
CA THR A 318 -3.29 20.86 2.79
C THR A 318 -2.20 21.30 1.82
N GLY A 319 -1.95 20.56 0.74
CA GLY A 319 -0.95 20.91 -0.26
C GLY A 319 0.49 20.88 0.26
N GLY A 320 1.45 21.26 -0.58
CA GLY A 320 2.83 21.51 -0.15
C GLY A 320 2.98 22.81 0.65
N PRO A 321 4.08 23.01 1.41
CA PRO A 321 4.27 24.22 2.22
C PRO A 321 4.25 25.56 1.45
N TRP A 322 4.36 25.50 0.11
CA TRP A 322 4.22 26.64 -0.80
C TRP A 322 2.75 27.08 -1.02
N ASP A 323 1.77 26.22 -0.77
CA ASP A 323 0.34 26.52 -0.95
C ASP A 323 -0.28 27.40 0.14
N ARG A 324 0.48 27.74 1.18
CA ARG A 324 0.02 28.55 2.32
C ARG A 324 -0.89 29.72 1.93
N LEU A 325 -0.47 30.50 0.92
CA LEU A 325 -1.24 31.68 0.48
C LEU A 325 -2.47 31.29 -0.35
N HIS A 326 -2.41 30.21 -1.11
CA HIS A 326 -3.54 29.71 -1.91
C HIS A 326 -4.70 29.31 -1.00
N ILE A 327 -4.42 28.54 0.05
CA ILE A 327 -5.45 28.06 0.99
C ILE A 327 -6.07 29.23 1.76
N LEU A 328 -5.25 30.15 2.31
CA LEU A 328 -5.74 31.33 3.02
C LEU A 328 -6.62 32.22 2.13
N ASN A 329 -6.24 32.43 0.86
CA ASN A 329 -7.05 33.19 -0.10
C ASN A 329 -8.34 32.45 -0.48
N ALA A 330 -8.33 31.12 -0.58
CA ALA A 330 -9.49 30.30 -0.91
C ALA A 330 -10.53 30.23 0.22
N LEU A 331 -10.09 30.27 1.49
CA LEU A 331 -10.97 30.43 2.65
C LEU A 331 -11.52 31.87 2.73
N ALA A 332 -10.65 32.87 2.62
CA ALA A 332 -11.04 34.28 2.72
C ALA A 332 -12.02 34.70 1.60
N SER A 333 -11.89 34.17 0.38
CA SER A 333 -12.84 34.43 -0.72
C SER A 333 -14.24 33.82 -0.49
N ARG A 334 -14.36 32.87 0.45
CA ARG A 334 -15.61 32.28 0.94
C ARG A 334 -16.08 32.91 2.26
N GLY A 335 -15.39 33.95 2.75
CA GLY A 335 -15.71 34.64 4.00
C GLY A 335 -15.29 33.90 5.27
N MET A 336 -14.45 32.86 5.16
CA MET A 336 -14.00 32.02 6.28
C MET A 336 -12.56 32.36 6.70
N GLN A 337 -12.26 32.07 7.96
CA GLN A 337 -10.92 32.04 8.54
C GLN A 337 -10.45 30.58 8.76
N PRO A 338 -9.13 30.33 8.96
CA PRO A 338 -8.62 29.00 9.32
C PRO A 338 -9.30 28.39 10.56
N GLU A 339 -9.71 29.22 11.52
CA GLU A 339 -10.36 28.82 12.76
C GLU A 339 -11.83 28.37 12.59
N ASP A 340 -12.45 28.63 11.42
CA ASP A 340 -13.81 28.16 11.12
C ASP A 340 -13.84 26.67 10.69
N LEU A 341 -12.67 26.08 10.38
CA LEU A 341 -12.56 24.67 10.04
C LEU A 341 -12.71 23.79 11.28
N SER A 342 -13.69 22.89 11.24
CA SER A 342 -13.94 21.90 12.30
C SER A 342 -12.96 20.73 12.22
N TYR A 343 -12.61 20.30 11.00
CA TYR A 343 -11.66 19.22 10.74
C TYR A 343 -10.66 19.60 9.64
N VAL A 344 -9.44 19.10 9.79
CA VAL A 344 -8.44 19.04 8.71
C VAL A 344 -7.97 17.59 8.59
N ILE A 345 -8.19 16.98 7.43
CA ILE A 345 -7.98 15.56 7.19
C ILE A 345 -6.92 15.41 6.10
N CYS A 346 -5.69 15.11 6.48
CA CYS A 346 -4.67 14.69 5.54
C CYS A 346 -4.79 13.19 5.28
N THR A 347 -5.04 12.85 4.02
CA THR A 347 -5.24 11.48 3.53
C THR A 347 -4.08 10.58 3.95
N HIS A 348 -2.85 11.09 3.80
CA HIS A 348 -1.61 10.43 4.18
C HIS A 348 -0.49 11.43 4.49
N GLY A 349 0.70 10.92 4.81
CA GLY A 349 1.81 11.68 5.40
C GLY A 349 2.78 12.39 4.44
N HIS A 350 2.56 12.39 3.12
CA HIS A 350 3.51 13.04 2.18
C HIS A 350 3.46 14.57 2.24
N SER A 351 4.61 15.18 1.95
CA SER A 351 4.88 16.61 2.21
C SER A 351 3.97 17.59 1.48
N ASP A 352 3.41 17.14 0.36
CA ASP A 352 2.48 17.80 -0.55
C ASP A 352 1.00 17.57 -0.20
N HIS A 353 0.74 16.84 0.89
CA HIS A 353 -0.60 16.67 1.47
C HIS A 353 -0.67 17.25 2.90
N VAL A 354 0.44 17.21 3.66
CA VAL A 354 0.52 17.72 5.06
C VAL A 354 1.16 19.10 5.22
N GLY A 355 1.54 19.76 4.14
CA GLY A 355 2.47 20.89 4.14
C GLY A 355 2.01 22.14 4.90
N ASN A 356 0.71 22.30 5.18
CA ASN A 356 0.14 23.49 5.84
C ASN A 356 -0.71 23.19 7.08
N LEU A 357 -0.54 22.02 7.72
CA LEU A 357 -1.24 21.66 8.97
C LEU A 357 -1.13 22.74 10.08
N ASN A 358 -0.01 23.46 10.13
CA ASN A 358 0.25 24.51 11.12
C ASN A 358 -0.66 25.75 10.99
N LEU A 359 -1.46 25.87 9.93
CA LEU A 359 -2.44 26.95 9.78
C LEU A 359 -3.72 26.72 10.60
N PHE A 360 -3.96 25.49 11.08
CA PHE A 360 -5.26 25.05 11.60
C PHE A 360 -5.22 24.52 13.05
N PRO A 361 -4.60 25.22 14.02
CA PRO A 361 -4.37 24.69 15.37
C PRO A 361 -5.65 24.46 16.19
N SER A 362 -6.79 25.01 15.76
CA SER A 362 -8.10 24.88 16.43
C SER A 362 -8.92 23.69 15.92
N ALA A 363 -8.58 23.13 14.77
CA ALA A 363 -9.34 22.06 14.13
C ALA A 363 -9.05 20.70 14.78
N THR A 364 -9.94 19.73 14.60
CA THR A 364 -9.60 18.32 14.80
C THR A 364 -8.75 17.87 13.60
N ILE A 365 -7.50 17.48 13.85
CA ILE A 365 -6.54 17.10 12.82
C ILE A 365 -6.52 15.57 12.71
N ALA A 366 -6.79 15.05 11.52
CA ALA A 366 -6.54 13.65 11.16
C ALA A 366 -5.39 13.61 10.15
N VAL A 367 -4.35 12.81 10.40
CA VAL A 367 -3.30 12.52 9.43
C VAL A 367 -3.16 11.00 9.36
N SER A 368 -3.48 10.38 8.23
CA SER A 368 -3.60 8.92 8.16
C SER A 368 -4.53 8.40 9.28
N PHE A 369 -4.05 7.51 10.16
CA PHE A 369 -4.80 6.96 11.30
C PHE A 369 -4.50 7.70 12.62
N ASP A 370 -3.85 8.86 12.60
CA ASP A 370 -3.63 9.69 13.80
C ASP A 370 -4.68 10.81 13.84
N ILE A 371 -5.77 10.64 14.62
CA ILE A 371 -6.77 11.69 14.86
C ILE A 371 -6.49 12.38 16.21
N SER A 372 -6.43 13.71 16.21
CA SER A 372 -6.09 14.52 17.38
C SER A 372 -6.86 15.84 17.46
N GLN A 373 -7.06 16.34 18.68
CA GLN A 373 -7.50 17.70 18.95
C GLN A 373 -6.50 18.34 19.93
N GLY A 374 -5.73 19.32 19.45
CA GLY A 374 -4.59 19.85 20.21
C GLY A 374 -3.52 18.77 20.44
N ASP A 375 -3.19 18.50 21.71
CA ASP A 375 -2.28 17.44 22.14
C ASP A 375 -2.98 16.11 22.49
N THR A 376 -4.31 16.06 22.37
CA THR A 376 -5.12 14.89 22.73
C THR A 376 -5.43 14.03 21.50
N TYR A 377 -4.83 12.84 21.43
CA TYR A 377 -5.12 11.84 20.40
C TYR A 377 -6.38 11.04 20.76
N LEU A 378 -7.30 10.90 19.79
CA LEU A 378 -8.61 10.28 19.97
C LEU A 378 -8.55 8.79 19.63
N SER A 379 -9.17 7.94 20.46
CA SER A 379 -9.28 6.50 20.17
C SER A 379 -10.34 6.21 19.10
N HIS A 380 -10.00 5.37 18.12
CA HIS A 380 -10.88 4.98 17.02
C HIS A 380 -10.43 3.64 16.40
N GLU A 381 -11.20 3.14 15.44
CA GLU A 381 -11.07 1.79 14.88
C GLU A 381 -10.57 1.75 13.40
N LEU A 382 -10.04 2.86 12.86
CA LEU A 382 -9.51 2.95 11.48
C LEU A 382 -8.49 1.84 11.15
N ALA A 383 -7.57 1.56 12.08
CA ALA A 383 -6.56 0.51 11.91
C ALA A 383 -7.14 -0.93 11.90
N GLU A 384 -8.40 -1.12 12.31
CA GLU A 384 -9.15 -2.38 12.17
C GLU A 384 -10.02 -2.42 10.90
N GLY A 385 -9.87 -1.45 9.99
CA GLY A 385 -10.60 -1.37 8.71
C GLY A 385 -11.99 -0.73 8.83
N LYS A 386 -12.39 -0.26 10.02
CA LYS A 386 -13.69 0.39 10.27
C LYS A 386 -13.60 1.89 10.00
N PRO A 387 -14.62 2.51 9.38
CA PRO A 387 -14.61 3.95 9.12
C PRO A 387 -14.75 4.77 10.42
N PHE A 388 -14.11 5.94 10.47
CA PHE A 388 -14.37 6.94 11.50
C PHE A 388 -15.52 7.84 11.01
N ILE A 389 -16.63 7.83 11.76
CA ILE A 389 -17.85 8.55 11.41
C ILE A 389 -17.76 9.98 11.95
N ILE A 390 -17.80 10.99 11.07
CA ILE A 390 -17.93 12.40 11.47
C ILE A 390 -19.42 12.72 11.66
N ASP A 391 -20.25 12.34 10.69
CA ASP A 391 -21.72 12.31 10.81
C ASP A 391 -22.34 11.27 9.85
N GLN A 392 -23.67 11.31 9.67
CA GLN A 392 -24.39 10.37 8.80
C GLN A 392 -24.05 10.50 7.29
N HIS A 393 -23.43 11.61 6.86
CA HIS A 393 -23.03 11.88 5.48
C HIS A 393 -21.53 11.79 5.25
N ILE A 394 -20.71 12.05 6.29
CA ILE A 394 -19.25 12.13 6.21
C ILE A 394 -18.56 11.02 6.99
N GLU A 395 -17.72 10.26 6.29
CA GLU A 395 -16.90 9.17 6.87
C GLU A 395 -15.45 9.28 6.42
N ILE A 396 -14.51 9.05 7.34
CA ILE A 396 -13.11 8.77 7.01
C ILE A 396 -12.99 7.25 6.83
N LEU A 397 -12.65 6.82 5.61
CA LEU A 397 -12.45 5.43 5.25
C LEU A 397 -10.96 5.08 5.37
N PRO A 398 -10.58 3.95 5.99
CA PRO A 398 -9.23 3.41 5.84
C PRO A 398 -9.09 2.82 4.44
N THR A 399 -8.13 3.33 3.66
CA THR A 399 -7.89 2.96 2.27
C THR A 399 -6.40 2.74 1.97
N PRO A 400 -5.68 1.95 2.78
CA PRO A 400 -4.23 1.83 2.69
C PRO A 400 -3.77 1.31 1.32
N GLY A 401 -2.52 1.59 0.99
CA GLY A 401 -1.77 0.93 -0.08
C GLY A 401 -0.80 1.84 -0.84
N HIS A 402 -1.11 3.13 -0.99
CA HIS A 402 -0.11 4.10 -1.43
C HIS A 402 0.93 4.28 -0.32
N THR A 403 0.46 4.47 0.91
CA THR A 403 1.19 4.22 2.15
C THR A 403 0.45 3.19 3.03
N GLY A 404 1.12 2.64 4.04
CA GLY A 404 0.53 1.67 4.97
C GLY A 404 -0.68 2.15 5.79
N SER A 405 -1.01 3.45 5.79
CA SER A 405 -2.09 4.02 6.63
C SER A 405 -2.92 5.10 5.93
N ASP A 406 -3.08 5.04 4.60
CA ASP A 406 -3.89 6.03 3.87
C ASP A 406 -5.35 6.04 4.32
N THR A 407 -5.96 7.23 4.23
CA THR A 407 -7.40 7.44 4.42
C THR A 407 -8.01 8.20 3.25
N SER A 408 -9.29 7.93 2.99
CA SER A 408 -10.13 8.68 2.04
C SER A 408 -11.32 9.28 2.77
N VAL A 409 -11.84 10.42 2.33
CA VAL A 409 -13.04 11.04 2.90
C VAL A 409 -14.23 10.81 1.98
N LEU A 410 -15.25 10.11 2.46
CA LEU A 410 -16.49 9.84 1.76
C LEU A 410 -17.57 10.86 2.15
N VAL A 411 -18.28 11.36 1.14
CA VAL A 411 -19.36 12.36 1.27
C VAL A 411 -20.62 11.87 0.56
N ARG A 412 -21.73 11.70 1.30
CA ARG A 412 -23.05 11.31 0.76
C ARG A 412 -23.99 12.51 0.65
N GLY A 413 -24.96 12.43 -0.27
CA GLY A 413 -26.01 13.44 -0.44
C GLY A 413 -25.62 14.62 -1.35
N THR A 414 -24.68 14.42 -2.26
CA THR A 414 -24.35 15.41 -3.31
C THR A 414 -25.24 15.23 -4.54
N GLU A 415 -25.36 16.26 -5.37
CA GLU A 415 -26.08 16.23 -6.65
C GLU A 415 -25.52 15.19 -7.64
N LEU A 416 -24.26 14.77 -7.44
CA LEU A 416 -23.59 13.72 -8.22
C LEU A 416 -23.51 12.38 -7.46
N GLY A 417 -24.23 12.21 -6.35
CA GLY A 417 -24.24 11.00 -5.53
C GLY A 417 -23.16 11.00 -4.44
N THR A 418 -22.43 9.89 -4.31
CA THR A 418 -21.32 9.75 -3.36
C THR A 418 -20.03 10.31 -3.96
N VAL A 419 -19.42 11.29 -3.29
CA VAL A 419 -18.07 11.78 -3.63
C VAL A 419 -17.07 11.14 -2.67
N VAL A 420 -15.91 10.71 -3.17
CA VAL A 420 -14.78 10.26 -2.35
C VAL A 420 -13.55 11.09 -2.67
N VAL A 421 -13.05 11.83 -1.68
CA VAL A 421 -11.72 12.46 -1.73
C VAL A 421 -10.70 11.41 -1.34
N ALA A 422 -9.94 10.93 -2.32
CA ALA A 422 -9.23 9.67 -2.20
C ALA A 422 -7.73 9.81 -1.90
N GLY A 423 -7.18 11.02 -2.02
CA GLY A 423 -5.73 11.22 -2.06
C GLY A 423 -5.08 10.33 -3.12
N ASP A 424 -3.86 9.89 -2.85
CA ASP A 424 -3.02 9.13 -3.80
C ASP A 424 -3.44 7.66 -3.94
N LEU A 425 -4.56 7.26 -3.32
CA LEU A 425 -5.25 6.02 -3.69
C LEU A 425 -5.51 5.99 -5.22
N PHE A 426 -5.82 7.16 -5.78
CA PHE A 426 -5.81 7.43 -7.22
C PHE A 426 -4.88 8.61 -7.50
N GLU A 427 -3.85 8.38 -8.31
CA GLU A 427 -2.92 9.43 -8.74
C GLU A 427 -3.68 10.48 -9.56
N ASN A 428 -4.41 10.03 -10.58
CA ASN A 428 -5.25 10.85 -11.44
C ASN A 428 -6.25 9.96 -12.22
N TYR A 429 -7.09 10.58 -13.04
CA TYR A 429 -8.08 9.91 -13.89
C TYR A 429 -7.51 8.76 -14.77
N ASN A 430 -6.30 8.93 -15.31
CA ASN A 430 -5.67 8.06 -16.31
C ASN A 430 -4.39 7.39 -15.75
N ASP A 431 -4.47 6.91 -14.52
CA ASP A 431 -3.32 6.40 -13.77
C ASP A 431 -3.03 4.90 -13.92
N GLU A 432 -3.84 4.17 -14.69
CA GLU A 432 -3.89 2.69 -14.73
C GLU A 432 -2.54 1.99 -14.89
N ASP A 433 -1.61 2.59 -15.65
CA ASP A 433 -0.27 2.07 -15.91
C ASP A 433 0.81 2.66 -14.98
N GLY A 434 0.51 3.74 -14.25
CA GLY A 434 1.47 4.54 -13.48
C GLY A 434 1.41 4.35 -11.97
N TRP A 435 0.22 4.30 -11.37
CA TRP A 435 0.05 4.38 -9.90
C TRP A 435 0.81 3.29 -9.12
N ARG A 436 1.04 2.11 -9.73
CA ARG A 436 1.78 1.00 -9.09
C ARG A 436 3.26 1.32 -8.85
N ALA A 437 3.84 2.28 -9.56
CA ALA A 437 5.25 2.66 -9.42
C ALA A 437 5.51 3.58 -8.22
N VAL A 438 4.47 4.25 -7.70
CA VAL A 438 4.53 5.16 -6.54
C VAL A 438 3.88 4.56 -5.28
N SER A 439 3.52 3.28 -5.34
CA SER A 439 2.78 2.55 -4.30
C SER A 439 3.73 1.82 -3.33
N GLU A 440 3.56 2.01 -2.01
CA GLU A 440 4.24 1.17 -1.01
C GLU A 440 3.76 -0.30 -1.09
N ASN A 441 2.45 -0.52 -1.30
CA ASN A 441 1.87 -1.85 -1.45
C ASN A 441 0.75 -1.88 -2.50
N SER A 442 1.16 -2.17 -3.74
CA SER A 442 0.25 -2.15 -4.89
C SER A 442 -0.88 -3.19 -4.83
N LEU A 443 -0.73 -4.29 -4.10
CA LEU A 443 -1.81 -5.27 -3.93
C LEU A 443 -2.90 -4.72 -3.01
N VAL A 444 -2.51 -4.15 -1.87
CA VAL A 444 -3.46 -3.55 -0.91
C VAL A 444 -4.11 -2.30 -1.53
N GLN A 445 -3.35 -1.47 -2.24
CA GLN A 445 -3.90 -0.31 -2.96
C GLN A 445 -4.90 -0.73 -4.04
N GLN A 446 -4.65 -1.84 -4.77
CA GLN A 446 -5.61 -2.36 -5.76
C GLN A 446 -6.95 -2.74 -5.11
N CYS A 447 -6.93 -3.35 -3.93
CA CYS A 447 -8.14 -3.67 -3.16
C CYS A 447 -8.86 -2.40 -2.65
N SER A 448 -8.11 -1.44 -2.08
CA SER A 448 -8.66 -0.15 -1.63
C SER A 448 -9.28 0.64 -2.80
N ARG A 449 -8.65 0.65 -3.98
CA ARG A 449 -9.16 1.27 -5.21
C ARG A 449 -10.46 0.62 -5.67
N GLN A 450 -10.54 -0.71 -5.64
CA GLN A 450 -11.77 -1.43 -6.00
C GLN A 450 -12.91 -1.09 -5.05
N ARG A 451 -12.67 -1.15 -3.73
CA ARG A 451 -13.66 -0.79 -2.70
C ARG A 451 -14.18 0.65 -2.88
N VAL A 452 -13.31 1.61 -3.18
CA VAL A 452 -13.71 3.00 -3.43
C VAL A 452 -14.46 3.14 -4.75
N MET A 453 -14.03 2.49 -5.84
CA MET A 453 -14.77 2.50 -7.11
C MET A 453 -16.19 1.95 -6.94
N GLU A 454 -16.40 0.88 -6.17
CA GLU A 454 -17.72 0.26 -5.96
C GLU A 454 -18.74 1.15 -5.24
N ILE A 455 -18.30 2.14 -4.46
CA ILE A 455 -19.18 3.02 -3.65
C ILE A 455 -19.21 4.47 -4.15
N ALA A 456 -18.20 4.92 -4.89
CA ALA A 456 -18.10 6.28 -5.39
C ALA A 456 -18.92 6.47 -6.69
N ASN A 457 -19.48 7.66 -6.83
CA ASN A 457 -19.96 8.21 -8.09
C ASN A 457 -19.01 9.28 -8.64
N VAL A 458 -18.26 9.96 -7.75
CA VAL A 458 -17.17 10.87 -8.10
C VAL A 458 -15.96 10.55 -7.24
N ILE A 459 -14.78 10.51 -7.84
CA ILE A 459 -13.49 10.39 -7.15
C ILE A 459 -12.71 11.70 -7.36
N ILE A 460 -12.16 12.25 -6.28
CA ILE A 460 -11.22 13.36 -6.30
C ILE A 460 -9.84 12.78 -5.98
N PRO A 461 -8.93 12.65 -6.98
CA PRO A 461 -7.62 12.03 -6.83
C PRO A 461 -6.58 13.00 -6.23
N GLY A 462 -5.44 12.47 -5.81
CA GLY A 462 -4.36 13.25 -5.18
C GLY A 462 -3.60 14.18 -6.13
N HIS A 463 -3.40 13.78 -7.40
CA HIS A 463 -2.57 14.52 -8.37
C HIS A 463 -3.28 14.76 -9.72
N GLY A 464 -4.56 15.14 -9.69
CA GLY A 464 -5.27 15.57 -10.90
C GLY A 464 -6.70 16.03 -10.68
N GLY A 465 -7.39 16.33 -11.79
CA GLY A 465 -8.80 16.71 -11.77
C GLY A 465 -9.74 15.56 -11.35
N ALA A 466 -10.86 15.92 -10.74
CA ALA A 466 -11.90 14.99 -10.30
C ALA A 466 -12.50 14.21 -11.48
N PHE A 467 -13.06 13.02 -11.24
CA PHE A 467 -13.70 12.23 -12.27
C PHE A 467 -14.92 11.44 -11.77
N GLN A 468 -15.92 11.29 -12.65
CA GLN A 468 -17.09 10.47 -12.40
C GLN A 468 -16.79 8.99 -12.65
N VAL A 469 -17.52 8.14 -11.93
CA VAL A 469 -17.43 6.68 -11.88
C VAL A 469 -18.83 6.14 -12.17
N TYR A 470 -19.04 5.58 -13.36
CA TYR A 470 -20.33 4.99 -13.74
C TYR A 470 -20.33 3.49 -13.54
N HIS A 471 -21.39 3.01 -12.87
CA HIS A 471 -21.64 1.59 -12.64
C HIS A 471 -22.59 1.04 -13.69
N ASP A 472 -22.07 0.19 -14.59
CA ASP A 472 -22.90 -0.55 -15.53
C ASP A 472 -23.94 -1.40 -14.76
N ASN A 473 -25.20 -0.98 -14.84
CA ASN A 473 -26.41 -1.60 -14.25
C ASN A 473 -26.64 -1.44 -12.72
N LYS A 474 -26.58 -0.21 -12.19
CA LYS A 474 -27.56 0.22 -11.17
C LYS A 474 -28.08 1.63 -11.47
N PRO A 475 -29.41 1.88 -11.45
CA PRO A 475 -29.91 3.25 -11.28
C PRO A 475 -29.43 3.77 -9.91
N PRO A 476 -29.27 5.10 -9.74
CA PRO A 476 -28.86 5.67 -8.47
C PRO A 476 -29.81 5.20 -7.35
N THR A 477 -29.23 4.74 -6.24
CA THR A 477 -29.97 4.44 -5.01
C THR A 477 -30.38 5.79 -4.42
N GLY A 478 -31.55 6.26 -4.84
CA GLY A 478 -31.94 7.65 -4.66
C GLY A 478 -32.76 7.94 -3.40
N VAL A 479 -32.96 9.26 -3.23
CA VAL A 479 -33.70 9.98 -2.17
C VAL A 479 -32.92 10.14 -0.86
#